data_AF-K8VY11-F1
#
_entry.id   AF-K8VY11-F1
#
_cell.length_a   1.000
_cell.length_b   1.000
_cell.length_c   1.000
_cell.angle_alpha   90.00
_cell.angle_beta   90.00
_cell.angle_gamma   90.00
#
_symmetry.space_group_name_H-M   'P 1'
#
loop_
_entity.id
_entity.type
_entity.pdbx_description
1 polymer ?
#
loop_
_entity_poly.entity_id
_entity_poly.type
_entity_poly.pdbx_seq_one_letter_code
_entity_poly.pdbx_strand_id
1 'polypeptide(L)' 'MDFDSIILLLSEVGIPKNVLSDADGSWQLRRDLSLSSAETVALQARLQQQTGKLFSLWGNHDYSLDEIISLVN' A
#
# COMPACT_ATOMS: atom_id res chain seq x y z
N MET A 1 -4.64 9.83 -6.48
CA MET A 1 -4.48 8.37 -6.62
C MET A 1 -5.76 7.73 -6.17
N ASP A 2 -6.24 6.76 -6.93
CA ASP A 2 -7.50 6.06 -6.67
C ASP A 2 -7.23 4.62 -6.17
N PHE A 3 -8.26 3.96 -5.67
CA PHE A 3 -8.15 2.60 -5.11
C PHE A 3 -7.58 1.59 -6.13
N ASP A 4 -8.00 1.66 -7.40
CA ASP A 4 -7.46 0.78 -8.45
C ASP A 4 -5.94 0.95 -8.65
N SER A 5 -5.43 2.17 -8.47
CA SER A 5 -4.00 2.45 -8.62
C SER A 5 -3.19 1.81 -7.50
N ILE A 6 -3.67 1.86 -6.25
CA ILE A 6 -2.97 1.21 -5.13
C ILE A 6 -3.02 -0.31 -5.24
N ILE A 7 -4.13 -0.88 -5.71
CA ILE A 7 -4.26 -2.32 -5.97
C ILE A 7 -3.26 -2.78 -7.05
N LEU A 8 -3.12 -2.01 -8.14
CA LEU A 8 -2.11 -2.30 -9.16
C LEU A 8 -0.69 -2.26 -8.59
N LEU A 9 -0.36 -1.25 -7.78
CA LEU A 9 0.94 -1.17 -7.12
C LEU A 9 1.21 -2.35 -6.18
N LEU A 10 0.23 -2.75 -5.38
CA LEU A 10 0.36 -3.92 -4.49
C LEU A 10 0.60 -5.19 -5.30
N SER A 11 -0.06 -5.33 -6.46
CA SER A 11 0.20 -6.44 -7.38
C SER A 11 1.61 -6.39 -7.98
N GLU A 12 2.17 -5.20 -8.24
CA GLU A 12 3.56 -5.05 -8.70
C GLU A 12 4.59 -5.36 -7.61
N VAL A 13 4.25 -5.09 -6.35
CA VAL A 13 5.11 -5.34 -5.18
C VAL A 13 5.20 -6.84 -4.87
N GLY A 14 4.21 -7.63 -5.29
CA GLY A 14 4.20 -9.09 -5.15
C GLY A 14 2.94 -9.66 -4.51
N ILE A 15 1.96 -8.82 -4.15
CA ILE A 15 0.73 -9.29 -3.54
C ILE A 15 -0.14 -10.00 -4.59
N PRO A 16 -0.58 -11.25 -4.32
CA PRO A 16 -1.40 -12.00 -5.26
C PRO A 16 -2.72 -11.29 -5.57
N LYS A 17 -3.09 -11.22 -6.85
CA LYS A 17 -4.35 -10.58 -7.30
C LYS A 17 -5.61 -11.19 -6.67
N ASN A 18 -5.58 -12.48 -6.33
CA ASN A 18 -6.71 -13.12 -5.65
C ASN A 18 -6.92 -12.56 -4.24
N VAL A 19 -5.87 -12.16 -3.52
CA VAL A 19 -5.99 -11.49 -2.22
C VAL A 19 -6.54 -10.08 -2.41
N LEU A 20 -6.02 -9.37 -3.41
CA LEU A 20 -6.43 -8.01 -3.73
C LEU A 20 -7.86 -7.89 -4.26
N SER A 21 -8.46 -8.98 -4.74
CA SER A 21 -9.83 -8.97 -5.28
C SER A 21 -10.89 -8.76 -4.19
N ASP A 22 -10.59 -9.17 -2.96
CA ASP A 22 -11.44 -9.00 -1.78
C ASP A 22 -11.00 -7.82 -0.89
N ALA A 23 -9.90 -7.16 -1.25
CA ALA A 23 -9.35 -6.06 -0.46
C ALA A 23 -10.25 -4.81 -0.56
N ASP A 24 -10.44 -4.14 0.57
CA ASP A 24 -11.14 -2.86 0.66
C ASP A 24 -10.28 -1.78 1.33
N GLY A 25 -10.78 -0.55 1.38
CA GLY A 25 -10.09 0.61 1.97
C GLY A 25 -9.69 0.45 3.44
N SER A 26 -10.35 -0.43 4.19
CA SER A 26 -10.09 -0.67 5.61
C SER A 26 -8.94 -1.66 5.86
N TRP A 27 -8.53 -2.41 4.83
CA TRP A 27 -7.45 -3.40 4.96
C TRP A 27 -6.13 -2.73 5.28
N GLN A 28 -5.43 -3.29 6.27
CA GLN A 28 -4.12 -2.82 6.71
C GLN A 28 -3.00 -3.57 6.00
N LEU A 29 -1.89 -2.86 5.75
CA LEU A 29 -0.73 -3.41 5.03
C LEU A 29 -0.15 -4.66 5.69
N ARG A 30 0.08 -4.65 7.00
CA ARG A 30 0.74 -5.76 7.70
C ARG A 30 -0.25 -6.76 8.26
N ARG A 31 -1.39 -6.29 8.78
CA ARG A 31 -2.37 -7.18 9.40
C ARG A 31 -3.14 -8.01 8.38
N ASP A 32 -3.65 -7.38 7.33
CA ASP A 32 -4.55 -8.04 6.39
C ASP A 32 -3.81 -8.49 5.14
N LEU A 33 -2.96 -7.63 4.58
CA LEU A 33 -2.17 -7.96 3.39
C LEU A 33 -0.85 -8.68 3.72
N SER A 34 -0.48 -8.79 5.00
CA SER A 34 0.74 -9.46 5.46
C SER A 34 2.02 -9.00 4.76
N LEU A 35 2.10 -7.70 4.39
CA LEU A 35 3.29 -7.17 3.74
C LEU A 35 4.52 -7.37 4.62
N SER A 36 5.53 -7.99 4.03
CA SER A 36 6.85 -8.06 4.60
C SER A 36 7.50 -6.67 4.66
N SER A 37 8.54 -6.56 5.49
CA SER A 37 9.37 -5.36 5.56
C SER A 37 9.90 -4.94 4.19
N ALA A 38 10.32 -5.90 3.35
CA ALA A 38 10.84 -5.63 2.01
C ALA A 38 9.75 -5.09 1.06
N GLU A 39 8.57 -5.71 1.07
CA GLU A 39 7.41 -5.26 0.28
C GLU A 39 6.95 -3.87 0.72
N THR A 40 6.99 -3.58 2.03
CA THR A 40 6.67 -2.26 2.57
C THR A 40 7.66 -1.19 2.08
N VAL A 41 8.98 -1.49 2.02
CA VAL A 41 9.96 -0.56 1.40
C VAL A 41 9.59 -0.32 -0.06
N ALA A 42 9.34 -1.38 -0.81
CA ALA A 42 9.08 -1.32 -2.24
C ALA A 42 7.82 -0.49 -2.53
N LEU A 43 6.74 -0.73 -1.79
CA LEU A 43 5.49 0.02 -1.89
C LEU A 43 5.72 1.50 -1.59
N GLN A 44 6.40 1.83 -0.49
CA GLN A 44 6.70 3.23 -0.14
C GLN A 44 7.49 3.91 -1.27
N ALA A 45 8.56 3.28 -1.76
CA ALA A 45 9.38 3.85 -2.82
C ALA A 45 8.56 4.13 -4.09
N ARG A 46 7.68 3.21 -4.48
CA ARG A 46 6.80 3.37 -5.65
C ARG A 46 5.78 4.49 -5.47
N LEU A 47 5.12 4.56 -4.31
CA LEU A 47 4.16 5.62 -4.02
C LEU A 47 4.82 7.00 -4.01
N GLN A 48 6.01 7.13 -3.40
CA GLN A 48 6.78 8.37 -3.41
C GLN A 48 7.20 8.77 -4.84
N GLN A 49 7.60 7.81 -5.68
CA GLN A 49 7.93 8.07 -7.08
C GLN A 49 6.73 8.54 -7.90
N GLN A 50 5.55 7.97 -7.69
CA GLN A 50 4.35 8.34 -8.44
C GLN A 50 3.76 9.68 -7.99
N THR A 51 3.86 10.01 -6.70
CA THR A 51 3.17 11.16 -6.10
C THR A 51 4.09 12.35 -5.87
N GLY A 52 5.41 12.13 -5.87
CA GLY A 52 6.41 13.12 -5.49
C GLY A 52 6.41 13.49 -4.00
N LYS A 53 5.54 12.88 -3.19
CA LYS A 53 5.43 13.15 -1.75
C LYS A 53 6.38 12.25 -0.98
N LEU A 54 6.95 12.79 0.09
CA LEU A 54 7.81 12.04 1.02
C LEU A 54 7.02 11.66 2.26
N PHE A 55 7.03 10.37 2.59
CA PHE A 55 6.36 9.82 3.77
C PHE A 55 6.95 8.47 4.16
N SER A 56 6.70 8.04 5.40
CA SER A 56 7.20 6.78 5.93
C SER A 56 6.05 5.83 6.26
N LEU A 57 6.03 4.65 5.65
CA LEU A 57 5.20 3.52 6.07
C LEU A 57 5.87 2.71 7.20
N TRP A 58 7.12 3.06 7.56
CA TRP A 58 7.85 2.47 8.68
C TRP A 58 7.37 3.04 10.00
N GLY A 59 7.22 2.16 10.99
CA GLY A 59 6.80 2.50 12.36
C GLY A 59 5.81 1.48 12.91
N ASN A 60 5.28 1.78 14.09
CA ASN A 60 4.25 0.95 14.75
C ASN A 60 2.85 1.14 14.17
N HIS A 61 2.63 2.16 13.33
CA HIS A 61 1.34 2.37 12.67
C HIS A 61 1.20 1.41 11.50
N ASP A 62 0.11 0.65 11.49
CA ASP A 62 -0.26 -0.20 10.35
C ASP A 62 -1.31 0.54 9.52
N TYR A 63 -0.86 1.07 8.39
CA TYR A 63 -1.66 1.93 7.52
C TYR A 63 -2.73 1.12 6.80
N SER A 64 -3.96 1.63 6.76
CA SER A 64 -4.98 1.10 5.87
C SER A 64 -4.80 1.60 4.43
N LEU A 65 -5.42 0.92 3.46
CA LEU A 65 -5.40 1.36 2.06
C LEU A 65 -6.01 2.76 1.89
N ASP A 66 -7.11 3.07 2.58
CA ASP A 66 -7.72 4.41 2.56
C ASP A 66 -6.82 5.47 3.19
N GLU A 67 -6.10 5.14 4.27
CA GLU A 67 -5.12 6.04 4.86
C GLU A 67 -4.00 6.34 3.89
N ILE A 68 -3.50 5.33 3.16
CA ILE A 68 -2.45 5.53 2.15
C ILE A 68 -2.96 6.40 1.02
N ILE A 69 -4.16 6.12 0.49
CA ILE A 69 -4.80 6.92 -0.57
C ILE A 69 -4.94 8.37 -0.11
N SER A 70 -5.39 8.59 1.12
CA SER A 70 -5.54 9.93 1.71
C SER A 70 -4.21 10.64 1.91
N LEU A 71 -3.16 9.89 2.23
CA LEU A 71 -1.82 10.43 2.47
C LEU A 71 -1.12 10.84 1.16
N VAL A 72 -1.41 10.12 0.07
CA VAL A 72 -0.82 10.42 -1.24
C VAL A 72 -1.63 11.41 -2.08
N ASN A 73 -2.94 11.54 -1.85
CA ASN A 73 -3.78 12.61 -2.43
C ASN A 73 -3.45 13.98 -1.83
#